data_AF-A0A416W9E6-F1
#
_entry.id   AF-A0A416W9E6-F1
#
_cell.length_a   1.000
_cell.length_b   1.000
_cell.length_c   1.000
_cell.angle_alpha   90.00
_cell.angle_beta   90.00
_cell.angle_gamma   90.00
#
_symmetry.space_group_name_H-M   'P 1'
#
loop_
_entity.id
_entity.type
_entity.pdbx_description
1 polymer ?
#
loop_
_entity_poly.entity_id
_entity_poly.type
_entity_poly.pdbx_seq_one_letter_code
_entity_poly.pdbx_strand_id
1 'polypeptide(L)'
;MKQNRGLVFITFLSVLMISFFISCSKDEEAWLEVDTLNVSVSNDDNAVAFTVNSNVQWTTSQSGNYTFNVTPSSAASGSTTVSVSAPVNTTASAREAVLTIRGGGVVKNVNLIQPSVTFSIIPDQLEMENSESSKTFLITSNAPWTIVTDNLPEWIKSIQPSSGNGNGEVTVTVYENKNRKEKNRHVLKIRSAGSLTTFAIEQAPALNTPPTAPTGLVPEKGATGVSVLPLFRWNASTDAEEDEISYTVSFSKDQITWTHIPAGMNLSVIANSSSGLLEANTKYYFKVTADDGYNEGTTESEVVTFTTGERDVYGDGDYLVYQKSSKPNPIKLVFTGDGYLAEHFRYGGLFDQDVDEGIEGLFSIEPYKTYRDYFTVYKVAAYSREEGITNKTENVKKNTVFSCVMEGGGATDISCNTDKVFSYVLKIPGMTSDDLKNNSIAVIINADVYAGTCVMWNDGRSIGMVPVHKSAKRNERFVNLLCHEYGGHGFGRLADEYCYYDDMLPNDQKDYLQTFQKYGYYLNLSVTSDEERVPWKSFMGRQDYAHVGIFTGGFLYRKGVWRSEQISCMDDNRMYFNTQSRYLIYERIMKVAGETPSVEEFIANDVEKTDHTAVGIKVLDQVPYDFKPLARPVMIKVK
;
A
#
# COMPACT_ATOMS: atom_id res chain seq x y z
N MET A 1 -71.88 -64.73 55.19
CA MET A 1 -72.70 -65.92 55.51
C MET A 1 -73.89 -65.91 54.54
N LYS A 2 -73.98 -66.93 53.66
CA LYS A 2 -75.13 -67.50 52.91
C LYS A 2 -76.25 -66.57 52.35
N GLN A 3 -76.99 -66.85 51.26
CA GLN A 3 -76.91 -67.65 50.04
C GLN A 3 -78.30 -67.47 49.37
N ASN A 4 -78.37 -67.25 48.05
CA ASN A 4 -79.38 -67.74 47.08
C ASN A 4 -80.91 -67.45 47.16
N ARG A 5 -81.39 -66.95 45.98
CA ARG A 5 -82.48 -67.47 45.09
C ARG A 5 -83.97 -67.22 45.38
N GLY A 6 -84.67 -66.67 44.37
CA GLY A 6 -85.74 -67.41 43.64
C GLY A 6 -87.18 -66.87 43.59
N LEU A 7 -87.48 -66.03 42.59
CA LEU A 7 -88.53 -66.10 41.53
C LEU A 7 -90.05 -66.48 41.76
N VAL A 8 -90.92 -65.80 40.97
CA VAL A 8 -92.27 -66.15 40.38
C VAL A 8 -93.53 -65.71 41.17
N PHE A 9 -94.70 -65.27 40.64
CA PHE A 9 -95.27 -64.56 39.45
C PHE A 9 -96.83 -64.57 39.60
N ILE A 10 -97.57 -63.77 38.79
CA ILE A 10 -99.02 -63.85 38.35
C ILE A 10 -100.06 -62.93 39.07
N THR A 11 -101.12 -62.30 38.49
CA THR A 11 -101.55 -61.61 37.23
C THR A 11 -103.04 -61.15 37.41
N PHE A 12 -103.54 -60.12 36.69
CA PHE A 12 -104.91 -59.83 36.10
C PHE A 12 -105.37 -58.35 36.28
N LEU A 13 -105.44 -57.46 35.26
CA LEU A 13 -106.43 -57.19 34.16
C LEU A 13 -107.84 -56.77 34.68
N SER A 14 -108.55 -55.69 34.30
CA SER A 14 -108.83 -55.10 32.96
C SER A 14 -109.68 -53.77 32.97
N VAL A 15 -109.41 -52.82 32.03
CA VAL A 15 -110.32 -52.03 31.10
C VAL A 15 -111.45 -51.11 31.67
N LEU A 16 -111.92 -49.97 31.13
CA LEU A 16 -111.57 -48.83 30.23
C LEU A 16 -112.87 -47.98 30.10
N MET A 17 -112.85 -46.63 30.16
CA MET A 17 -113.73 -45.76 29.35
C MET A 17 -113.30 -44.28 29.36
N ILE A 18 -113.47 -43.63 28.20
CA ILE A 18 -112.98 -42.29 27.81
C ILE A 18 -114.09 -41.24 27.95
N SER A 19 -113.75 -40.01 28.36
CA SER A 19 -114.40 -38.74 27.91
C SER A 19 -113.50 -37.54 28.25
N PHE A 20 -113.28 -36.67 27.27
CA PHE A 20 -112.46 -35.44 27.30
C PHE A 20 -113.07 -34.32 28.15
N PHE A 21 -112.26 -33.61 28.96
CA PHE A 21 -112.39 -32.15 29.20
C PHE A 21 -111.02 -31.52 29.54
N ILE A 22 -110.94 -30.24 29.19
CA ILE A 22 -109.80 -29.35 28.95
C ILE A 22 -108.85 -29.13 30.15
N SER A 23 -107.57 -28.99 29.80
CA SER A 23 -106.38 -28.67 30.60
C SER A 23 -106.42 -27.26 31.24
N CYS A 24 -105.90 -27.14 32.46
CA CYS A 24 -105.39 -25.89 33.03
C CYS A 24 -104.34 -26.22 34.12
N SER A 25 -103.09 -26.45 33.71
CA SER A 25 -101.93 -26.50 34.62
C SER A 25 -101.50 -25.07 34.96
N LYS A 26 -101.17 -24.80 36.23
CA LYS A 26 -100.54 -23.54 36.64
C LYS A 26 -99.21 -23.39 35.90
N ASP A 27 -99.08 -22.34 35.08
CA ASP A 27 -97.81 -21.99 34.44
C ASP A 27 -96.80 -21.53 35.53
N GLU A 28 -95.63 -22.15 35.59
CA GLU A 28 -94.48 -21.64 36.37
C GLU A 28 -94.03 -20.30 35.75
N GLU A 29 -93.79 -19.27 36.57
CA GLU A 29 -93.24 -18.02 36.07
C GLU A 29 -91.84 -18.25 35.46
N ALA A 30 -91.61 -17.70 34.28
CA ALA A 30 -90.31 -17.77 33.60
C ALA A 30 -89.26 -16.98 34.39
N TRP A 31 -88.08 -17.57 34.60
CA TRP A 31 -86.91 -16.91 35.20
C TRP A 31 -85.65 -17.18 34.40
N LEU A 32 -84.73 -16.21 34.44
CA LEU A 32 -83.43 -16.27 33.77
C LEU A 32 -82.39 -15.54 34.62
N GLU A 33 -81.29 -16.22 34.93
CA GLU A 33 -80.19 -15.69 35.75
C GLU A 33 -78.84 -15.91 35.08
N VAL A 34 -77.93 -14.97 35.32
CA VAL A 34 -76.53 -15.02 34.88
C VAL A 34 -75.63 -14.87 36.10
N ASP A 35 -74.52 -15.61 36.13
CA ASP A 35 -73.55 -15.57 37.24
C ASP A 35 -72.63 -14.33 37.21
N THR A 36 -72.56 -13.62 36.08
CA THR A 36 -71.91 -12.31 35.95
C THR A 36 -72.69 -11.34 35.08
N LEU A 37 -72.58 -10.04 35.39
CA LEU A 37 -73.11 -8.95 34.57
C LEU A 37 -72.04 -8.27 33.71
N ASN A 38 -70.76 -8.60 33.92
CA ASN A 38 -69.64 -8.03 33.17
C ASN A 38 -68.65 -9.13 32.77
N VAL A 39 -68.28 -9.17 31.50
CA VAL A 39 -67.30 -10.09 30.94
C VAL A 39 -66.23 -9.26 30.24
N SER A 40 -64.99 -9.35 30.73
CA SER A 40 -63.84 -8.75 30.06
C SER A 40 -63.10 -9.81 29.26
N VAL A 41 -63.05 -9.63 27.95
CA VAL A 41 -62.35 -10.54 27.02
C VAL A 41 -60.91 -10.05 26.87
N SER A 42 -59.94 -10.95 27.05
CA SER A 42 -58.51 -10.68 26.90
C SER A 42 -58.07 -10.55 25.43
N ASN A 43 -56.90 -9.96 25.19
CA ASN A 43 -56.30 -9.82 23.86
C ASN A 43 -55.42 -11.03 23.50
N ASP A 44 -55.86 -12.25 23.84
CA ASP A 44 -55.10 -13.50 23.67
C ASP A 44 -55.89 -14.61 22.97
N ASP A 45 -57.00 -14.25 22.31
CA ASP A 45 -57.94 -15.15 21.61
C ASP A 45 -58.59 -16.24 22.48
N ASN A 46 -58.42 -16.20 23.81
CA ASN A 46 -59.10 -17.11 24.73
C ASN A 46 -60.56 -16.71 24.94
N ALA A 47 -61.43 -17.71 25.05
CA ALA A 47 -62.83 -17.50 25.40
C ALA A 47 -62.98 -17.35 26.91
N VAL A 48 -63.80 -16.38 27.32
CA VAL A 48 -64.23 -16.19 28.71
C VAL A 48 -65.63 -16.77 28.85
N ALA A 49 -65.81 -17.67 29.82
CA ALA A 49 -67.06 -18.36 30.04
C ALA A 49 -67.85 -17.76 31.21
N PHE A 50 -69.17 -17.79 31.10
CA PHE A 50 -70.11 -17.49 32.18
C PHE A 50 -71.33 -18.42 32.08
N THR A 51 -72.14 -18.51 33.13
CA THR A 51 -73.24 -19.47 33.22
C THR A 51 -74.59 -18.78 33.12
N VAL A 52 -75.48 -19.31 32.27
CA VAL A 52 -76.89 -18.94 32.18
C VAL A 52 -77.72 -20.07 32.78
N ASN A 53 -78.52 -19.76 33.80
CA ASN A 53 -79.50 -20.66 34.38
C ASN A 53 -80.91 -20.18 34.01
N SER A 54 -81.77 -21.06 33.53
CA SER A 54 -83.13 -20.70 33.09
C SER A 54 -84.09 -21.87 33.19
N ASN A 55 -85.35 -21.65 33.58
CA ASN A 55 -86.43 -22.65 33.45
C ASN A 55 -87.12 -22.64 32.08
N VAL A 56 -86.77 -21.67 31.22
CA VAL A 56 -87.29 -21.53 29.85
C VAL A 56 -86.18 -21.60 28.81
N GLN A 57 -86.54 -21.94 27.56
CA GLN A 57 -85.63 -21.83 26.42
C GLN A 57 -85.29 -20.35 26.17
N TRP A 58 -84.02 -20.06 25.87
CA TRP A 58 -83.54 -18.68 25.69
C TRP A 58 -82.69 -18.53 24.43
N THR A 59 -82.57 -17.28 23.97
CA THR A 59 -81.72 -16.86 22.85
C THR A 59 -80.88 -15.65 23.24
N THR A 60 -79.76 -15.44 22.54
CA THR A 60 -78.92 -14.26 22.71
C THR A 60 -79.00 -13.32 21.51
N SER A 61 -78.95 -12.02 21.76
CA SER A 61 -78.69 -10.99 20.75
C SER A 61 -77.66 -9.99 21.28
N GLN A 62 -76.90 -9.36 20.40
CA GLN A 62 -75.82 -8.43 20.77
C GLN A 62 -76.15 -7.03 20.27
N SER A 63 -75.87 -6.00 21.07
CA SER A 63 -75.88 -4.59 20.61
C SER A 63 -74.47 -4.02 20.60
N GLY A 64 -74.08 -3.33 19.52
CA GLY A 64 -72.73 -2.79 19.33
C GLY A 64 -71.94 -3.52 18.23
N ASN A 65 -70.62 -3.28 18.15
CA ASN A 65 -69.75 -3.78 17.09
C ASN A 65 -69.59 -5.32 17.13
N TYR A 66 -69.87 -6.01 16.01
CA TYR A 66 -70.09 -7.46 15.86
C TYR A 66 -68.84 -8.37 15.92
N THR A 67 -67.85 -8.05 16.75
CA THR A 67 -66.58 -8.83 16.82
C THR A 67 -66.53 -9.86 17.96
N PHE A 68 -67.50 -9.83 18.88
CA PHE A 68 -67.63 -10.82 19.95
C PHE A 68 -68.37 -12.07 19.45
N ASN A 69 -67.71 -13.21 19.48
CA ASN A 69 -68.29 -14.52 19.21
C ASN A 69 -68.86 -15.09 20.51
N VAL A 70 -70.16 -15.42 20.51
CA VAL A 70 -70.87 -15.97 21.67
C VAL A 70 -71.44 -17.33 21.32
N THR A 71 -71.09 -18.37 22.09
CA THR A 71 -71.55 -19.75 21.85
C THR A 71 -71.95 -20.44 23.16
N PRO A 72 -73.13 -21.11 23.22
CA PRO A 72 -74.17 -21.18 22.19
C PRO A 72 -75.02 -19.89 22.15
N SER A 73 -75.60 -19.57 20.98
CA SER A 73 -76.50 -18.41 20.80
C SER A 73 -77.96 -18.67 21.22
N SER A 74 -78.26 -19.90 21.61
CA SER A 74 -79.52 -20.32 22.22
C SER A 74 -79.33 -21.63 22.97
N ALA A 75 -80.14 -21.88 24.00
CA ALA A 75 -80.19 -23.18 24.69
C ALA A 75 -81.57 -23.46 25.26
N ALA A 76 -81.84 -24.75 25.50
CA ALA A 76 -83.02 -25.21 26.24
C ALA A 76 -82.97 -24.79 27.72
N SER A 77 -84.04 -25.05 28.46
CA SER A 77 -84.04 -24.82 29.91
C SER A 77 -82.98 -25.68 30.61
N GLY A 78 -82.45 -25.17 31.72
CA GLY A 78 -81.36 -25.76 32.48
C GLY A 78 -80.20 -24.79 32.68
N SER A 79 -79.07 -25.33 33.11
CA SER A 79 -77.81 -24.62 33.27
C SER A 79 -76.96 -24.79 32.02
N THR A 80 -76.50 -23.68 31.42
CA THR A 80 -75.68 -23.69 30.21
C THR A 80 -74.52 -22.73 30.36
N THR A 81 -73.31 -23.20 30.03
CA THR A 81 -72.12 -22.34 29.91
C THR A 81 -72.12 -21.62 28.57
N VAL A 82 -72.01 -20.30 28.62
CA VAL A 82 -71.87 -19.41 27.46
C VAL A 82 -70.42 -18.92 27.39
N SER A 83 -69.77 -19.19 26.27
CA SER A 83 -68.40 -18.75 25.99
C SER A 83 -68.41 -17.52 25.10
N VAL A 84 -67.65 -16.49 25.50
CA VAL A 84 -67.46 -15.24 24.76
C VAL A 84 -65.99 -15.10 24.37
N SER A 85 -65.70 -14.94 23.09
CA SER A 85 -64.35 -14.66 22.58
C SER A 85 -64.38 -13.51 21.57
N ALA A 86 -63.26 -12.85 21.34
CA ALA A 86 -63.13 -11.84 20.30
C ALA A 86 -61.69 -11.84 19.75
N PRO A 87 -61.48 -11.56 18.45
CA PRO A 87 -60.14 -11.33 17.92
C PRO A 87 -59.46 -10.17 18.64
N VAL A 88 -58.13 -10.20 18.76
CA VAL A 88 -57.30 -9.14 19.37
C VAL A 88 -57.76 -7.72 19.02
N ASN A 89 -57.89 -6.84 20.02
CA ASN A 89 -58.29 -5.45 19.84
C ASN A 89 -57.12 -4.51 19.56
N THR A 90 -56.72 -4.43 18.29
CA THR A 90 -55.69 -3.51 17.80
C THR A 90 -56.18 -2.06 17.59
N THR A 91 -57.42 -1.74 17.98
CA THR A 91 -57.93 -0.38 17.86
C THR A 91 -57.46 0.49 19.03
N ALA A 92 -57.50 1.82 18.88
CA ALA A 92 -57.02 2.76 19.90
C ALA A 92 -57.93 2.86 21.14
N SER A 93 -59.08 2.17 21.16
CA SER A 93 -60.06 2.25 22.24
C SER A 93 -60.63 0.87 22.59
N ALA A 94 -61.19 0.74 23.78
CA ALA A 94 -61.88 -0.49 24.18
C ALA A 94 -63.08 -0.75 23.25
N ARG A 95 -63.35 -2.03 22.96
CA ARG A 95 -64.57 -2.48 22.30
C ARG A 95 -65.58 -2.85 23.37
N GLU A 96 -66.81 -2.37 23.22
CA GLU A 96 -67.89 -2.63 24.17
C GLU A 96 -69.13 -3.13 23.43
N ALA A 97 -69.84 -4.08 24.03
CA ALA A 97 -71.12 -4.59 23.54
C ALA A 97 -72.00 -5.01 24.72
N VAL A 98 -73.32 -5.02 24.52
CA VAL A 98 -74.27 -5.59 25.49
C VAL A 98 -74.86 -6.87 24.92
N LEU A 99 -74.60 -7.99 25.59
CA LEU A 99 -75.21 -9.28 25.28
C LEU A 99 -76.56 -9.37 26.00
N THR A 100 -77.62 -9.35 25.22
CA THR A 100 -79.00 -9.50 25.70
C THR A 100 -79.41 -10.96 25.62
N ILE A 101 -79.80 -11.56 26.75
CA ILE A 101 -80.31 -12.93 26.84
C ILE A 101 -81.80 -12.86 27.14
N ARG A 102 -82.63 -13.51 26.31
CA ARG A 102 -84.09 -13.43 26.39
C ARG A 102 -84.73 -14.83 26.34
N GLY A 103 -85.66 -15.08 27.26
CA GLY A 103 -86.47 -16.31 27.31
C GLY A 103 -87.73 -16.10 28.14
N GLY A 104 -88.89 -16.63 27.71
CA GLY A 104 -90.14 -16.58 28.47
C GLY A 104 -90.66 -15.18 28.86
N GLY A 105 -90.22 -14.12 28.18
CA GLY A 105 -90.56 -12.72 28.50
C GLY A 105 -89.54 -11.99 29.41
N VAL A 106 -88.59 -12.72 30.01
CA VAL A 106 -87.51 -12.17 30.85
C VAL A 106 -86.30 -11.80 29.99
N VAL A 107 -85.62 -10.70 30.35
CA VAL A 107 -84.40 -10.20 29.70
C VAL A 107 -83.30 -9.97 30.73
N LYS A 108 -82.09 -10.45 30.44
CA LYS A 108 -80.86 -10.10 31.18
C LYS A 108 -79.80 -9.56 30.23
N ASN A 109 -79.03 -8.59 30.71
CA ASN A 109 -77.98 -7.93 29.94
C ASN A 109 -76.62 -8.21 30.60
N VAL A 110 -75.66 -8.63 29.79
CA VAL A 110 -74.25 -8.82 30.19
C VAL A 110 -73.39 -7.87 29.38
N ASN A 111 -72.61 -7.02 30.05
CA ASN A 111 -71.69 -6.10 29.40
C ASN A 111 -70.43 -6.85 28.98
N LEU A 112 -70.06 -6.73 27.70
CA LEU A 112 -68.85 -7.30 27.13
C LEU A 112 -67.85 -6.15 26.88
N ILE A 113 -66.62 -6.28 27.39
CA ILE A 113 -65.56 -5.27 27.20
C ILE A 113 -64.28 -5.98 26.76
N GLN A 114 -63.63 -5.47 25.71
CA GLN A 114 -62.28 -5.87 25.32
C GLN A 114 -61.39 -4.61 25.29
N PRO A 115 -60.41 -4.45 26.20
CA PRO A 115 -59.53 -3.28 26.22
C PRO A 115 -58.68 -3.20 24.95
N SER A 116 -58.21 -2.00 24.57
CA SER A 116 -57.23 -1.86 23.50
C SER A 116 -55.91 -2.51 23.88
N VAL A 117 -55.12 -2.95 22.88
CA VAL A 117 -53.79 -3.49 23.13
C VAL A 117 -52.86 -2.42 23.71
N THR A 118 -52.14 -2.79 24.77
CA THR A 118 -51.04 -2.01 25.35
C THR A 118 -49.76 -2.82 25.25
N PHE A 119 -48.67 -2.23 24.77
CA PHE A 119 -47.36 -2.87 24.68
C PHE A 119 -46.25 -1.83 24.89
N SER A 120 -45.31 -2.11 25.80
CA SER A 120 -44.13 -1.29 26.04
C SER A 120 -42.96 -2.13 26.53
N ILE A 121 -41.75 -1.64 26.29
CA ILE A 121 -40.49 -2.27 26.70
C ILE A 121 -39.72 -1.25 27.53
N ILE A 122 -39.22 -1.66 28.70
CA ILE A 122 -38.42 -0.80 29.59
C ILE A 122 -37.21 -1.60 30.09
N PRO A 123 -35.97 -1.08 29.95
CA PRO A 123 -35.58 0.12 29.20
C PRO A 123 -35.88 0.01 27.69
N ASP A 124 -35.60 1.06 26.90
CA ASP A 124 -35.75 1.08 25.43
C ASP A 124 -34.59 0.40 24.68
N GLN A 125 -33.45 0.23 25.35
CA GLN A 125 -32.32 -0.60 24.91
C GLN A 125 -31.62 -1.28 26.10
N LEU A 126 -30.85 -2.33 25.80
CA LEU A 126 -30.02 -3.04 26.80
C LEU A 126 -28.54 -2.82 26.52
N GLU A 127 -27.87 -2.12 27.44
CA GLU A 127 -26.43 -1.89 27.39
C GLU A 127 -25.71 -2.89 28.30
N MET A 128 -24.70 -3.59 27.79
CA MET A 128 -23.95 -4.64 28.48
C MET A 128 -22.45 -4.32 28.52
N GLU A 129 -21.77 -4.76 29.57
CA GLU A 129 -20.31 -4.67 29.67
C GLU A 129 -19.66 -5.71 28.75
N ASN A 130 -18.34 -5.58 28.50
CA ASN A 130 -17.62 -6.51 27.64
C ASN A 130 -17.55 -7.95 28.21
N SER A 131 -17.65 -8.13 29.53
CA SER A 131 -17.60 -9.45 30.17
C SER A 131 -18.86 -10.29 29.93
N GLU A 132 -18.71 -11.61 29.98
CA GLU A 132 -19.86 -12.54 30.03
C GLU A 132 -20.78 -12.16 31.20
N SER A 133 -22.04 -11.86 30.88
CA SER A 133 -23.00 -11.33 31.85
C SER A 133 -24.44 -11.54 31.39
N SER A 134 -25.38 -11.32 32.31
CA SER A 134 -26.82 -11.33 32.03
C SER A 134 -27.44 -10.00 32.49
N LYS A 135 -28.36 -9.44 31.68
CA LYS A 135 -29.20 -8.30 32.07
C LYS A 135 -30.64 -8.53 31.63
N THR A 136 -31.59 -7.87 32.31
CA THR A 136 -33.02 -8.02 32.05
C THR A 136 -33.64 -6.77 31.46
N PHE A 137 -34.72 -6.96 30.70
CA PHE A 137 -35.66 -5.91 30.31
C PHE A 137 -37.09 -6.38 30.54
N LEU A 138 -38.00 -5.43 30.77
CA LEU A 138 -39.40 -5.71 31.07
C LEU A 138 -40.27 -5.46 29.84
N ILE A 139 -41.10 -6.44 29.48
CA ILE A 139 -42.21 -6.29 28.55
C ILE A 139 -43.49 -6.10 29.36
N THR A 140 -44.17 -4.97 29.17
CA THR A 140 -45.51 -4.74 29.73
C THR A 140 -46.52 -4.86 28.59
N SER A 141 -47.40 -5.87 28.64
CA SER A 141 -48.35 -6.19 27.59
C SER A 141 -49.66 -6.71 28.16
N ASN A 142 -50.78 -6.42 27.50
CA ASN A 142 -52.08 -7.08 27.77
C ASN A 142 -52.46 -8.10 26.67
N ALA A 143 -51.53 -8.40 25.76
CA ALA A 143 -51.64 -9.39 24.70
C ALA A 143 -50.41 -10.33 24.71
N PRO A 144 -50.49 -11.53 24.11
CA PRO A 144 -49.35 -12.42 23.94
C PRO A 144 -48.25 -11.78 23.10
N TRP A 145 -47.01 -12.07 23.45
CA TRP A 145 -45.83 -11.61 22.74
C TRP A 145 -44.84 -12.75 22.47
N THR A 146 -44.06 -12.61 21.41
CA THR A 146 -43.00 -13.54 21.01
C THR A 146 -41.76 -12.79 20.56
N ILE A 147 -40.58 -13.28 20.94
CA ILE A 147 -39.28 -12.76 20.52
C ILE A 147 -38.78 -13.63 19.37
N VAL A 148 -38.35 -13.00 18.30
CA VAL A 148 -37.70 -13.71 17.18
C VAL A 148 -36.28 -14.05 17.62
N THR A 149 -36.03 -15.32 17.93
CA THR A 149 -34.72 -15.85 18.36
C THR A 149 -34.01 -16.67 17.28
N ASP A 150 -34.50 -16.62 16.04
CA ASP A 150 -33.86 -17.30 14.92
C ASP A 150 -32.59 -16.56 14.51
N ASN A 151 -31.50 -17.30 14.28
CA ASN A 151 -30.20 -16.75 13.84
C ASN A 151 -29.67 -15.63 14.74
N LEU A 152 -29.73 -15.83 16.06
CA LEU A 152 -29.03 -14.93 16.99
C LEU A 152 -27.52 -14.93 16.67
N PRO A 153 -26.87 -13.75 16.76
CA PRO A 153 -25.43 -13.68 16.60
C PRO A 153 -24.74 -14.47 17.72
N GLU A 154 -23.59 -15.07 17.41
CA GLU A 154 -22.91 -16.04 18.30
C GLU A 154 -22.56 -15.48 19.68
N TRP A 155 -22.43 -14.15 19.82
CA TRP A 155 -22.15 -13.48 21.10
C TRP A 155 -23.37 -13.44 22.04
N ILE A 156 -24.60 -13.65 21.55
CA ILE A 156 -25.80 -13.78 22.39
C ILE A 156 -25.99 -15.26 22.74
N LYS A 157 -25.72 -15.60 24.00
CA LYS A 157 -25.80 -16.97 24.54
C LYS A 157 -27.25 -17.44 24.68
N SER A 158 -28.14 -16.59 25.18
CA SER A 158 -29.55 -16.92 25.32
C SER A 158 -30.44 -15.70 25.57
N ILE A 159 -31.71 -15.79 25.16
CA ILE A 159 -32.77 -14.85 25.51
C ILE A 159 -33.94 -15.66 26.06
N GLN A 160 -34.34 -15.44 27.31
CA GLN A 160 -35.40 -16.22 27.96
C GLN A 160 -36.29 -15.37 28.88
N PRO A 161 -37.63 -15.57 28.87
CA PRO A 161 -38.37 -16.45 27.96
C PRO A 161 -38.52 -15.83 26.57
N SER A 162 -38.63 -16.65 25.52
CA SER A 162 -38.84 -16.18 24.13
C SER A 162 -40.30 -15.88 23.78
N SER A 163 -41.24 -16.11 24.71
CA SER A 163 -42.64 -15.75 24.59
C SER A 163 -43.29 -15.57 25.95
N GLY A 164 -44.44 -14.88 26.00
CA GLY A 164 -45.22 -14.72 27.21
C GLY A 164 -46.64 -14.25 26.92
N ASN A 165 -47.52 -14.41 27.91
CA ASN A 165 -48.87 -13.86 27.89
C ASN A 165 -49.00 -12.85 29.04
N GLY A 166 -49.22 -11.58 28.72
CA GLY A 166 -49.18 -10.50 29.70
C GLY A 166 -47.79 -9.90 29.90
N ASN A 167 -47.54 -9.32 31.08
CA ASN A 167 -46.23 -8.78 31.44
C ASN A 167 -45.19 -9.89 31.60
N GLY A 168 -43.93 -9.62 31.26
CA GLY A 168 -42.85 -10.56 31.49
C GLY A 168 -41.48 -9.90 31.53
N GLU A 169 -40.60 -10.44 32.38
CA GLU A 169 -39.20 -10.08 32.43
C GLU A 169 -38.40 -11.01 31.53
N VAL A 170 -37.60 -10.45 30.63
CA VAL A 170 -36.77 -11.18 29.68
C VAL A 170 -35.31 -10.99 30.05
N THR A 171 -34.60 -12.09 30.25
CA THR A 171 -33.15 -12.12 30.51
C THR A 171 -32.40 -12.36 29.22
N VAL A 172 -31.44 -11.48 28.92
CA VAL A 172 -30.45 -11.64 27.85
C VAL A 172 -29.12 -12.04 28.51
N THR A 173 -28.51 -13.11 28.01
CA THR A 173 -27.17 -13.55 28.42
C THR A 173 -26.24 -13.53 27.22
N VAL A 174 -25.02 -13.01 27.41
CA VAL A 174 -24.03 -12.82 26.35
C VAL A 174 -22.70 -13.45 26.74
N TYR A 175 -21.91 -13.87 25.74
CA TYR A 175 -20.50 -14.21 25.94
C TYR A 175 -19.66 -12.94 26.06
N GLU A 176 -18.42 -13.09 26.52
CA GLU A 176 -17.44 -12.01 26.53
C GLU A 176 -17.18 -11.46 25.12
N ASN A 177 -17.22 -10.14 24.96
CA ASN A 177 -16.72 -9.47 23.78
C ASN A 177 -15.20 -9.28 23.88
N LYS A 178 -14.46 -10.02 23.06
CA LYS A 178 -12.99 -9.93 22.97
C LYS A 178 -12.51 -8.91 21.93
N ASN A 179 -13.41 -8.28 21.18
CA ASN A 179 -13.06 -7.29 20.17
C ASN A 179 -12.82 -5.92 20.83
N ARG A 180 -11.61 -5.37 20.66
CA ARG A 180 -11.22 -4.05 21.19
C ARG A 180 -11.55 -2.86 20.29
N LYS A 181 -11.89 -3.12 19.01
CA LYS A 181 -12.19 -2.07 18.02
C LYS A 181 -13.67 -1.72 17.98
N GLU A 182 -14.54 -2.71 18.17
CA GLU A 182 -15.97 -2.55 17.93
C GLU A 182 -16.83 -3.13 19.07
N LYS A 183 -17.89 -2.38 19.41
CA LYS A 183 -18.97 -2.87 20.27
C LYS A 183 -19.81 -3.90 19.52
N ASN A 184 -20.32 -4.92 20.21
CA ASN A 184 -21.33 -5.78 19.61
C ASN A 184 -22.68 -5.07 19.64
N ARG A 185 -23.46 -5.21 18.56
CA ARG A 185 -24.81 -4.65 18.48
C ARG A 185 -25.76 -5.61 17.77
N HIS A 186 -26.93 -5.83 18.36
CA HIS A 186 -27.99 -6.62 17.76
C HIS A 186 -29.35 -5.97 17.98
N VAL A 187 -30.23 -6.03 16.98
CA VAL A 187 -31.59 -5.49 17.04
C VAL A 187 -32.56 -6.64 17.08
N LEU A 188 -33.09 -6.93 18.27
CA LEU A 188 -34.13 -7.91 18.49
C LEU A 188 -35.46 -7.44 17.89
N LYS A 189 -36.23 -8.41 17.42
CA LYS A 189 -37.58 -8.21 16.89
C LYS A 189 -38.58 -8.90 17.83
N ILE A 190 -39.52 -8.13 18.37
CA ILE A 190 -40.54 -8.60 19.31
C ILE A 190 -41.91 -8.38 18.67
N ARG A 191 -42.70 -9.44 18.60
CA ARG A 191 -44.06 -9.43 18.05
C ARG A 191 -45.07 -9.39 19.18
N SER A 192 -46.06 -8.51 19.08
CA SER A 192 -47.23 -8.50 19.96
C SER A 192 -48.45 -8.00 19.19
N ALA A 193 -49.59 -8.68 19.33
CA ALA A 193 -50.85 -8.30 18.67
C ALA A 193 -50.74 -8.00 17.15
N GLY A 194 -49.89 -8.76 16.44
CA GLY A 194 -49.65 -8.58 14.99
C GLY A 194 -48.69 -7.43 14.62
N SER A 195 -48.24 -6.63 15.58
CA SER A 195 -47.24 -5.57 15.39
C SER A 195 -45.82 -6.07 15.71
N LEU A 196 -44.82 -5.45 15.05
CA LEU A 196 -43.40 -5.75 15.26
C LEU A 196 -42.70 -4.53 15.86
N THR A 197 -42.11 -4.70 17.04
CA THR A 197 -41.27 -3.70 17.72
C THR A 197 -39.83 -4.17 17.72
N THR A 198 -38.88 -3.24 17.65
CA THR A 198 -37.45 -3.52 17.71
C THR A 198 -36.86 -3.12 19.06
N PHE A 199 -35.90 -3.89 19.56
CA PHE A 199 -35.19 -3.62 20.81
C PHE A 199 -33.70 -3.83 20.61
N ALA A 200 -32.88 -2.83 20.92
CA ALA A 200 -31.43 -2.91 20.72
C ALA A 200 -30.74 -3.53 21.93
N ILE A 201 -29.79 -4.42 21.68
CA ILE A 201 -28.79 -4.89 22.65
C ILE A 201 -27.43 -4.42 22.16
N GLU A 202 -26.70 -3.73 23.03
CA GLU A 202 -25.34 -3.27 22.77
C GLU A 202 -24.40 -3.79 23.86
N GLN A 203 -23.20 -4.22 23.47
CA GLN A 203 -22.17 -4.71 24.39
C GLN A 203 -20.86 -3.97 24.14
N ALA A 204 -20.26 -3.40 25.18
CA ALA A 204 -18.99 -2.66 25.09
C ALA A 204 -17.86 -3.49 24.45
N PRO A 205 -16.90 -2.84 23.75
CA PRO A 205 -15.68 -3.49 23.29
C PRO A 205 -14.80 -3.92 24.47
N ALA A 206 -13.87 -4.84 24.23
CA ALA A 206 -12.79 -5.13 25.17
C ALA A 206 -11.91 -3.89 25.39
N LEU A 207 -11.34 -3.79 26.59
CA LEU A 207 -10.42 -2.71 26.94
C LEU A 207 -9.07 -2.88 26.24
N ASN A 208 -8.42 -1.77 25.90
CA ASN A 208 -7.06 -1.73 25.34
C ASN A 208 -6.12 -1.06 26.34
N THR A 209 -4.94 -1.65 26.55
CA THR A 209 -3.87 -1.00 27.31
C THR A 209 -2.90 -0.38 26.31
N PRO A 210 -2.66 0.94 26.32
CA PRO A 210 -1.72 1.53 25.38
C PRO A 210 -0.29 0.98 25.57
N PRO A 211 0.52 0.96 24.50
CA PRO A 211 1.89 0.46 24.57
C PRO A 211 2.74 1.32 25.51
N THR A 212 3.85 0.78 26.02
CA THR A 212 4.78 1.58 26.83
C THR A 212 5.42 2.70 26.00
N ALA A 213 5.76 3.83 26.63
CA ALA A 213 6.46 4.91 25.94
C ALA A 213 7.83 4.46 25.38
N PRO A 214 8.18 4.83 24.13
CA PRO A 214 9.52 4.58 23.60
C PRO A 214 10.62 5.21 24.49
N THR A 215 11.74 4.51 24.65
CA THR A 215 12.89 4.97 25.45
C THR A 215 14.19 4.93 24.65
N GLY A 216 15.30 5.42 25.21
CA GLY A 216 16.62 5.35 24.56
C GLY A 216 16.71 6.16 23.27
N LEU A 217 16.09 7.35 23.26
CA LEU A 217 15.99 8.20 22.08
C LEU A 217 17.36 8.68 21.60
N VAL A 218 17.59 8.56 20.30
CA VAL A 218 18.73 9.11 19.57
C VAL A 218 18.19 10.06 18.50
N PRO A 219 18.71 11.28 18.34
CA PRO A 219 19.76 11.91 19.15
C PRO A 219 19.42 12.04 20.65
N GLU A 220 20.41 11.90 21.51
CA GLU A 220 20.21 12.00 22.96
C GLU A 220 19.78 13.43 23.37
N LYS A 221 19.15 13.55 24.54
CA LYS A 221 18.68 14.83 25.08
C LYS A 221 19.82 15.83 25.23
N GLY A 222 19.73 16.93 24.49
CA GLY A 222 20.70 18.00 24.48
C GLY A 222 21.89 17.77 23.54
N ALA A 223 21.84 16.74 22.68
CA ALA A 223 22.90 16.47 21.71
C ALA A 223 23.14 17.68 20.80
N THR A 224 24.42 17.98 20.54
CA THR A 224 24.87 19.07 19.66
C THR A 224 25.73 18.52 18.55
N GLY A 225 25.84 19.23 17.42
CA GLY A 225 26.64 18.75 16.29
C GLY A 225 25.96 17.57 15.57
N VAL A 226 24.65 17.40 15.76
CA VAL A 226 23.89 16.36 15.08
C VAL A 226 23.86 16.66 13.58
N SER A 227 23.99 15.64 12.74
CA SER A 227 23.86 15.81 11.29
C SER A 227 22.56 16.53 10.91
N VAL A 228 22.60 17.31 9.83
CA VAL A 228 21.38 17.85 9.22
C VAL A 228 20.51 16.77 8.56
N LEU A 229 21.04 15.55 8.48
CA LEU A 229 20.36 14.30 8.15
C LEU A 229 20.40 13.37 9.38
N PRO A 230 19.64 13.66 10.45
CA PRO A 230 19.70 12.86 11.66
C PRO A 230 19.13 11.45 11.44
N LEU A 231 19.80 10.47 12.03
CA LEU A 231 19.25 9.14 12.30
C LEU A 231 18.51 9.19 13.63
N PHE A 232 17.20 8.98 13.58
CA PHE A 232 16.40 8.76 14.78
C PHE A 232 16.37 7.28 15.13
N ARG A 233 16.54 6.94 16.41
CA ARG A 233 16.49 5.56 16.91
C ARG A 233 15.95 5.52 18.34
N TRP A 234 15.29 4.43 18.71
CA TRP A 234 14.73 4.19 20.04
C TRP A 234 14.74 2.70 20.39
N ASN A 235 14.45 2.38 21.65
CA ASN A 235 14.19 1.02 22.12
C ASN A 235 12.72 0.66 21.88
N ALA A 236 12.48 -0.62 21.58
CA ALA A 236 11.13 -1.15 21.39
C ALA A 236 10.23 -0.92 22.61
N SER A 237 9.00 -0.49 22.37
CA SER A 237 7.90 -0.51 23.32
C SER A 237 7.38 -1.93 23.54
N THR A 238 6.70 -2.16 24.66
CA THR A 238 5.95 -3.38 24.95
C THR A 238 4.46 -3.08 25.01
N ASP A 239 3.64 -4.04 24.61
CA ASP A 239 2.20 -3.97 24.71
C ASP A 239 1.70 -5.08 25.65
N ALA A 240 0.66 -4.80 26.45
CA ALA A 240 0.16 -5.75 27.45
C ALA A 240 -0.66 -6.89 26.84
N GLU A 241 -1.25 -6.65 25.67
CA GLU A 241 -2.04 -7.60 24.91
C GLU A 241 -1.25 -8.25 23.75
N GLU A 242 0.06 -7.98 23.68
CA GLU A 242 1.01 -8.48 22.67
C GLU A 242 0.66 -8.08 21.23
N ASP A 243 0.06 -6.90 21.04
CA ASP A 243 -0.20 -6.37 19.70
C ASP A 243 1.06 -5.88 18.98
N GLU A 244 0.97 -5.81 17.64
CA GLU A 244 2.02 -5.24 16.82
C GLU A 244 2.09 -3.72 16.99
N ILE A 245 3.28 -3.21 17.36
CA ILE A 245 3.51 -1.79 17.58
C ILE A 245 4.19 -1.17 16.36
N SER A 246 3.61 -0.07 15.88
CA SER A 246 4.20 0.81 14.89
C SER A 246 4.66 2.13 15.51
N TYR A 247 5.57 2.83 14.83
CA TYR A 247 6.20 4.04 15.35
C TYR A 247 6.15 5.20 14.35
N THR A 248 6.01 6.41 14.89
CA THR A 248 6.14 7.67 14.16
C THR A 248 7.08 8.61 14.89
N VAL A 249 8.10 9.11 14.19
CA VAL A 249 8.96 10.18 14.70
C VAL A 249 8.32 11.53 14.38
N SER A 250 8.24 12.41 15.38
CA SER A 250 7.75 13.78 15.21
C SER A 250 8.84 14.75 15.63
N PHE A 251 9.21 15.72 14.77
CA PHE A 251 10.19 16.76 15.11
C PHE A 251 9.70 18.17 14.75
N SER A 252 10.20 19.18 15.47
CA SER A 252 9.73 20.56 15.39
C SER A 252 10.81 21.58 15.76
N LYS A 253 10.71 22.82 15.25
CA LYS A 253 11.54 23.96 15.70
C LYS A 253 10.89 24.76 16.84
N ASP A 254 9.56 24.73 16.95
CA ASP A 254 8.76 25.59 17.83
C ASP A 254 7.87 24.81 18.81
N GLN A 255 7.82 23.49 18.71
CA GLN A 255 6.90 22.58 19.43
C GLN A 255 5.42 22.78 19.10
N ILE A 256 5.11 23.58 18.09
CA ILE A 256 3.74 23.86 17.61
C ILE A 256 3.54 23.16 16.27
N THR A 257 4.45 23.38 15.33
CA THR A 257 4.42 22.78 13.99
C THR A 257 5.31 21.55 13.97
N TRP A 258 4.69 20.37 13.86
CA TRP A 258 5.39 19.09 13.88
C TRP A 258 5.46 18.48 12.48
N THR A 259 6.65 18.02 12.11
CA THR A 259 6.86 17.16 10.94
C THR A 259 6.87 15.71 11.40
N HIS A 260 6.08 14.85 10.74
CA HIS A 260 5.93 13.45 11.10
C HIS A 260 6.58 12.53 10.06
N ILE A 261 7.34 11.55 10.53
CA ILE A 261 7.98 10.53 9.70
C ILE A 261 7.55 9.15 10.20
N PRO A 262 6.72 8.43 9.43
CA PRO A 262 6.37 7.05 9.76
C PRO A 262 7.60 6.15 9.68
N ALA A 263 7.83 5.35 10.72
CA ALA A 263 8.85 4.31 10.75
C ALA A 263 8.25 2.90 10.58
N GLY A 264 6.93 2.76 10.71
CA GLY A 264 6.28 1.46 10.73
C GLY A 264 6.78 0.66 11.93
N MET A 265 7.09 -0.62 11.74
CA MET A 265 7.64 -1.48 12.81
C MET A 265 9.15 -1.32 13.03
N ASN A 266 9.82 -0.44 12.27
CA ASN A 266 11.27 -0.23 12.43
C ASN A 266 11.56 0.55 13.71
N LEU A 267 12.74 0.32 14.31
CA LEU A 267 13.23 1.03 15.50
C LEU A 267 14.12 2.23 15.17
N SER A 268 14.22 2.59 13.89
CA SER A 268 14.98 3.73 13.43
C SER A 268 14.46 4.29 12.11
N VAL A 269 14.65 5.60 11.90
CA VAL A 269 14.31 6.27 10.64
C VAL A 269 15.17 7.52 10.44
N ILE A 270 15.42 7.88 9.18
CA ILE A 270 16.20 9.06 8.80
C ILE A 270 15.26 10.18 8.33
N ALA A 271 15.61 11.43 8.62
CA ALA A 271 14.76 12.61 8.40
C ALA A 271 14.38 12.96 6.94
N ASN A 272 14.81 12.19 5.93
CA ASN A 272 14.85 12.64 4.53
C ASN A 272 13.98 11.81 3.57
N SER A 273 13.09 10.97 4.08
CA SER A 273 12.16 10.27 3.19
C SER A 273 11.13 11.22 2.56
N SER A 274 10.91 12.45 3.05
CA SER A 274 10.02 13.44 2.37
C SER A 274 10.24 14.91 2.74
N SER A 275 10.84 15.21 3.90
CA SER A 275 10.93 16.57 4.47
C SER A 275 12.16 17.39 4.09
N GLY A 276 13.09 16.83 3.31
CA GLY A 276 14.37 17.45 3.01
C GLY A 276 15.35 17.41 4.20
N LEU A 277 16.47 18.12 4.07
CA LEU A 277 17.47 18.26 5.13
C LEU A 277 17.02 19.26 6.20
N LEU A 278 17.47 19.05 7.43
CA LEU A 278 17.31 20.03 8.50
C LEU A 278 18.22 21.24 8.28
N GLU A 279 17.87 22.37 8.90
CA GLU A 279 18.72 23.57 8.89
C GLU A 279 19.97 23.31 9.74
N ALA A 280 21.13 23.80 9.30
CA ALA A 280 22.39 23.71 10.04
C ALA A 280 22.39 24.67 11.25
N ASN A 281 23.09 24.29 12.32
CA ASN A 281 23.22 25.08 13.56
C ASN A 281 21.87 25.48 14.20
N THR A 282 20.84 24.63 14.04
CA THR A 282 19.46 24.92 14.47
C THR A 282 19.02 23.94 15.55
N LYS A 283 18.35 24.46 16.58
CA LYS A 283 17.75 23.66 17.65
C LYS A 283 16.41 23.07 17.20
N TYR A 284 16.23 21.78 17.46
CA TYR A 284 15.00 21.02 17.22
C TYR A 284 14.54 20.30 18.48
N TYR A 285 13.25 19.97 18.50
CA TYR A 285 12.57 19.12 19.47
C TYR A 285 12.10 17.88 18.73
N PHE A 286 12.23 16.68 19.32
CA PHE A 286 11.61 15.49 18.77
C PHE A 286 11.05 14.56 19.83
N LYS A 287 10.10 13.73 19.40
CA LYS A 287 9.47 12.66 20.17
C LYS A 287 9.14 11.49 19.25
N VAL A 288 8.92 10.32 19.84
CA VAL A 288 8.50 9.11 19.13
C VAL A 288 7.15 8.67 19.70
N THR A 289 6.19 8.40 18.82
CA THR A 289 4.89 7.85 19.17
C THR A 289 4.87 6.37 18.84
N ALA A 290 4.55 5.52 19.81
CA ALA A 290 4.19 4.10 19.62
C ALA A 290 2.67 3.99 19.43
N ASP A 291 2.23 3.14 18.52
CA ASP A 291 0.83 2.94 18.13
C ASP A 291 0.55 1.45 17.90
N ASP A 292 -0.38 0.87 18.67
CA ASP A 292 -0.81 -0.54 18.58
C ASP A 292 -1.96 -0.79 17.57
N GLY A 293 -2.50 0.29 16.95
CA GLY A 293 -3.59 0.21 15.98
C GLY A 293 -5.01 0.09 16.57
N TYR A 294 -5.19 0.36 17.87
CA TYR A 294 -6.48 0.37 18.58
C TYR A 294 -6.83 1.75 19.15
N ASN A 295 -8.08 1.93 19.56
CA ASN A 295 -8.54 3.17 20.17
C ASN A 295 -7.78 3.42 21.48
N GLU A 296 -7.33 4.66 21.66
CA GLU A 296 -6.49 5.07 22.80
C GLU A 296 -5.18 4.27 22.91
N GLY A 297 -4.75 3.61 21.82
CA GLY A 297 -3.60 2.73 21.74
C GLY A 297 -2.27 3.39 21.37
N THR A 298 -2.14 4.68 21.70
CA THR A 298 -0.94 5.46 21.37
C THR A 298 -0.25 5.99 22.61
N THR A 299 1.08 5.88 22.65
CA THR A 299 1.90 6.45 23.72
C THR A 299 3.09 7.19 23.15
N GLU A 300 3.30 8.42 23.62
CA GLU A 300 4.44 9.25 23.23
C GLU A 300 5.61 9.11 24.21
N SER A 301 6.83 9.19 23.69
CA SER A 301 8.04 9.39 24.48
C SER A 301 8.08 10.77 25.14
N GLU A 302 9.07 11.01 26.00
CA GLU A 302 9.41 12.39 26.36
C GLU A 302 9.80 13.20 25.11
N VAL A 303 9.56 14.52 25.15
CA VAL A 303 10.12 15.44 24.15
C VAL A 303 11.56 15.74 24.51
N VAL A 304 12.49 15.43 23.62
CA VAL A 304 13.91 15.75 23.78
C VAL A 304 14.34 16.82 22.78
N THR A 305 15.44 17.50 23.09
CA THR A 305 16.02 18.53 22.22
C THR A 305 17.33 18.07 21.61
N PHE A 306 17.63 18.50 20.40
CA PHE A 306 18.97 18.41 19.81
C PHE A 306 19.27 19.65 18.98
N THR A 307 20.55 19.90 18.71
CA THR A 307 21.02 20.99 17.86
C THR A 307 21.83 20.40 16.72
N THR A 308 21.43 20.70 15.49
CA THR A 308 22.20 20.31 14.31
C THR A 308 23.54 21.03 14.28
N GLY A 309 24.55 20.39 13.69
CA GLY A 309 25.86 20.99 13.45
C GLY A 309 25.91 21.76 12.14
N GLU A 310 27.13 21.96 11.64
CA GLU A 310 27.35 22.39 10.26
C GLU A 310 26.79 21.36 9.28
N ARG A 311 26.55 21.83 8.06
CA ARG A 311 26.09 20.97 6.98
C ARG A 311 27.14 19.88 6.70
N ASP A 312 26.74 18.62 6.74
CA ASP A 312 27.61 17.45 6.59
C ASP A 312 27.20 16.51 5.44
N VAL A 313 26.24 16.93 4.63
CA VAL A 313 25.61 16.12 3.57
C VAL A 313 25.16 17.03 2.41
N TYR A 314 25.35 16.57 1.18
CA TYR A 314 24.80 17.24 -0.01
C TYR A 314 23.29 16.99 -0.08
N GLY A 315 22.49 18.04 -0.27
CA GLY A 315 21.05 17.93 -0.47
C GLY A 315 20.68 17.37 -1.84
N ASP A 316 19.44 16.93 -2.01
CA ASP A 316 18.98 16.42 -3.30
C ASP A 316 19.05 17.50 -4.39
N GLY A 317 19.83 17.25 -5.44
CA GLY A 317 20.10 18.21 -6.51
C GLY A 317 21.16 19.25 -6.20
N ASP A 318 21.81 19.19 -5.03
CA ASP A 318 23.00 20.00 -4.77
C ASP A 318 24.18 19.54 -5.60
N TYR A 319 25.20 20.40 -5.66
CA TYR A 319 26.43 20.14 -6.37
C TYR A 319 27.66 20.49 -5.53
N LEU A 320 28.77 19.84 -5.88
CA LEU A 320 30.12 20.13 -5.42
C LEU A 320 30.99 20.41 -6.63
N VAL A 321 31.93 21.36 -6.52
CA VAL A 321 33.01 21.51 -7.48
C VAL A 321 34.24 20.77 -6.96
N TYR A 322 34.53 19.60 -7.55
CA TYR A 322 35.68 18.77 -7.17
C TYR A 322 37.00 19.42 -7.61
N GLN A 323 37.03 19.91 -8.84
CA GLN A 323 38.17 20.59 -9.43
C GLN A 323 37.70 21.78 -10.26
N LYS A 324 38.43 22.91 -10.21
CA LYS A 324 38.26 24.03 -11.13
C LYS A 324 39.37 24.01 -12.18
N SER A 325 38.99 24.25 -13.44
CA SER A 325 39.95 24.48 -14.51
C SER A 325 40.74 25.75 -14.28
N SER A 326 41.98 25.79 -14.78
CA SER A 326 42.79 27.01 -14.87
C SER A 326 42.68 27.71 -16.23
N LYS A 327 41.88 27.18 -17.18
CA LYS A 327 41.69 27.75 -18.51
C LYS A 327 40.51 28.73 -18.54
N PRO A 328 40.51 29.73 -19.43
CA PRO A 328 39.43 30.71 -19.53
C PRO A 328 38.07 30.10 -19.89
N ASN A 329 38.06 29.07 -20.75
CA ASN A 329 36.87 28.38 -21.21
C ASN A 329 36.90 26.93 -20.72
N PRO A 330 36.42 26.66 -19.49
CA PRO A 330 36.51 25.34 -18.91
C PRO A 330 35.56 24.35 -19.57
N ILE A 331 36.04 23.14 -19.78
CA ILE A 331 35.19 22.00 -20.12
C ILE A 331 34.53 21.51 -18.82
N LYS A 332 33.20 21.33 -18.80
CA LYS A 332 32.49 20.88 -17.60
C LYS A 332 32.28 19.37 -17.69
N LEU A 333 32.92 18.62 -16.78
CA LEU A 333 32.62 17.20 -16.55
C LEU A 333 31.66 17.10 -15.37
N VAL A 334 30.63 16.26 -15.49
CA VAL A 334 29.61 16.13 -14.46
C VAL A 334 29.47 14.67 -14.06
N PHE A 335 29.58 14.41 -12.77
CA PHE A 335 29.36 13.10 -12.16
C PHE A 335 28.13 13.18 -11.27
N THR A 336 27.19 12.28 -11.47
CA THR A 336 26.02 12.09 -10.59
C THR A 336 25.86 10.59 -10.35
N GLY A 337 24.84 10.16 -9.62
CA GLY A 337 24.65 8.74 -9.37
C GLY A 337 23.21 8.29 -9.22
N ASP A 338 22.98 7.01 -9.46
CA ASP A 338 21.73 6.31 -9.22
C ASP A 338 21.93 5.17 -8.23
N GLY A 339 20.90 4.88 -7.42
CA GLY A 339 20.98 3.85 -6.38
C GLY A 339 21.69 4.28 -5.10
N TYR A 340 21.97 5.58 -4.93
CA TYR A 340 22.51 6.13 -3.69
C TYR A 340 21.39 6.68 -2.81
N LEU A 341 21.34 6.22 -1.56
CA LEU A 341 20.45 6.77 -0.54
C LEU A 341 20.97 8.13 -0.06
N ALA A 342 20.10 8.93 0.56
CA ALA A 342 20.48 10.25 1.08
C ALA A 342 21.72 10.22 2.00
N GLU A 343 21.86 9.17 2.80
CA GLU A 343 22.98 8.99 3.72
C GLU A 343 24.32 8.70 3.03
N HIS A 344 24.29 8.21 1.78
CA HIS A 344 25.50 8.00 0.99
C HIS A 344 26.14 9.31 0.51
N PHE A 345 25.38 10.41 0.54
CA PHE A 345 25.82 11.76 0.17
C PHE A 345 26.39 12.57 1.35
N ARG A 346 26.71 11.92 2.48
CA ARG A 346 27.52 12.56 3.52
C ARG A 346 28.87 12.96 2.92
N TYR A 347 29.46 14.06 3.38
CA TYR A 347 30.77 14.51 2.89
C TYR A 347 31.83 13.42 3.14
N GLY A 348 32.52 12.99 2.09
CA GLY A 348 33.46 11.85 2.13
C GLY A 348 32.78 10.48 2.26
N GLY A 349 31.45 10.42 2.15
CA GLY A 349 30.65 9.19 2.17
C GLY A 349 30.80 8.36 0.90
N LEU A 350 29.96 7.32 0.78
CA LEU A 350 30.05 6.34 -0.30
C LEU A 350 30.02 6.98 -1.70
N PHE A 351 29.11 7.92 -1.94
CA PHE A 351 29.04 8.61 -3.24
C PHE A 351 30.32 9.39 -3.56
N ASP A 352 30.89 10.07 -2.56
CA ASP A 352 32.15 10.81 -2.76
C ASP A 352 33.29 9.85 -3.09
N GLN A 353 33.40 8.73 -2.37
CA GLN A 353 34.44 7.71 -2.58
C GLN A 353 34.38 7.12 -4.00
N ASP A 354 33.20 6.68 -4.42
CA ASP A 354 33.00 6.06 -5.73
C ASP A 354 33.26 7.08 -6.86
N VAL A 355 32.75 8.30 -6.72
CA VAL A 355 32.98 9.36 -7.73
C VAL A 355 34.44 9.82 -7.76
N ASP A 356 35.12 9.91 -6.61
CA ASP A 356 36.54 10.27 -6.55
C ASP A 356 37.44 9.20 -7.19
N GLU A 357 37.16 7.92 -6.94
CA GLU A 357 37.84 6.81 -7.64
C GLU A 357 37.66 6.95 -9.16
N GLY A 358 36.44 7.27 -9.60
CA GLY A 358 36.15 7.47 -11.02
C GLY A 358 36.87 8.66 -11.63
N ILE A 359 36.84 9.81 -10.97
CA ILE A 359 37.50 11.04 -11.43
C ILE A 359 39.02 10.82 -11.52
N GLU A 360 39.64 10.29 -10.46
CA GLU A 360 41.09 10.03 -10.47
C GLU A 360 41.46 8.92 -11.46
N GLY A 361 40.60 7.91 -11.64
CA GLY A 361 40.74 6.89 -12.67
C GLY A 361 40.80 7.48 -14.07
N LEU A 362 39.84 8.36 -14.41
CA LEU A 362 39.83 9.06 -15.70
C LEU A 362 41.06 9.94 -15.90
N PHE A 363 41.49 10.67 -14.88
CA PHE A 363 42.68 11.53 -14.96
C PHE A 363 44.01 10.79 -14.78
N SER A 364 43.98 9.45 -14.63
CA SER A 364 45.19 8.62 -14.60
C SER A 364 45.67 8.19 -15.99
N ILE A 365 44.82 8.31 -17.01
CA ILE A 365 45.07 7.86 -18.39
C ILE A 365 45.21 9.05 -19.36
N GLU A 366 46.08 8.91 -20.36
CA GLU A 366 46.23 9.93 -21.40
C GLU A 366 45.08 9.93 -22.43
N PRO A 367 44.68 11.09 -22.95
CA PRO A 367 45.29 12.41 -22.74
C PRO A 367 44.66 13.18 -21.57
N TYR A 368 43.65 12.63 -20.88
CA TYR A 368 42.98 13.33 -19.77
C TYR A 368 43.97 13.79 -18.70
N LYS A 369 44.97 12.95 -18.40
CA LYS A 369 46.04 13.26 -17.47
C LYS A 369 46.82 14.52 -17.87
N THR A 370 47.32 14.59 -19.11
CA THR A 370 48.06 15.76 -19.61
C THR A 370 47.21 17.03 -19.62
N TYR A 371 45.93 16.92 -19.99
CA TYR A 371 45.04 18.07 -20.17
C TYR A 371 44.07 18.29 -18.99
N ARG A 372 44.40 17.77 -17.80
CA ARG A 372 43.53 17.83 -16.61
C ARG A 372 43.12 19.26 -16.23
N ASP A 373 43.99 20.23 -16.50
CA ASP A 373 43.80 21.64 -16.19
C ASP A 373 42.70 22.33 -17.03
N TYR A 374 42.25 21.72 -18.14
CA TYR A 374 41.12 22.19 -18.97
C TYR A 374 39.74 21.92 -18.36
N PHE A 375 39.65 21.08 -17.32
CA PHE A 375 38.37 20.58 -16.83
C PHE A 375 37.96 21.21 -15.49
N THR A 376 36.72 21.68 -15.43
CA THR A 376 35.99 21.87 -14.17
C THR A 376 35.10 20.65 -13.94
N VAL A 377 35.22 20.03 -12.78
CA VAL A 377 34.54 18.77 -12.46
C VAL A 377 33.50 19.01 -11.39
N TYR A 378 32.26 18.64 -11.69
CA TYR A 378 31.12 18.75 -10.79
C TYR A 378 30.69 17.38 -10.32
N LYS A 379 30.38 17.26 -9.03
CA LYS A 379 29.56 16.17 -8.49
C LYS A 379 28.15 16.69 -8.24
N VAL A 380 27.12 15.93 -8.58
CA VAL A 380 25.72 16.30 -8.38
C VAL A 380 25.00 15.21 -7.60
N ALA A 381 24.45 15.60 -6.45
CA ALA A 381 23.73 14.70 -5.56
C ALA A 381 22.32 14.41 -6.09
N ALA A 382 21.94 13.13 -6.07
CA ALA A 382 20.63 12.67 -6.54
C ALA A 382 20.13 11.51 -5.67
N TYR A 383 19.10 11.76 -4.87
CA TYR A 383 18.63 10.80 -3.87
C TYR A 383 17.72 9.74 -4.47
N SER A 384 18.16 8.48 -4.41
CA SER A 384 17.30 7.32 -4.69
C SER A 384 16.47 6.93 -3.47
N ARG A 385 15.31 6.31 -3.71
CA ARG A 385 14.47 5.76 -2.62
C ARG A 385 14.96 4.41 -2.14
N GLU A 386 15.63 3.67 -3.02
CA GLU A 386 16.24 2.39 -2.71
C GLU A 386 17.70 2.37 -3.17
N GLU A 387 18.50 1.58 -2.47
CA GLU A 387 19.85 1.22 -2.89
C GLU A 387 19.84 0.20 -4.04
N GLY A 388 20.85 0.26 -4.90
CA GLY A 388 20.96 -0.59 -6.09
C GLY A 388 20.25 -0.01 -7.29
N ILE A 389 19.98 -0.87 -8.29
CA ILE A 389 19.19 -0.55 -9.48
C ILE A 389 18.22 -1.67 -9.80
N THR A 390 17.30 -1.44 -10.73
CA THR A 390 16.46 -2.53 -11.25
C THR A 390 17.33 -3.51 -12.03
N ASN A 391 17.27 -4.80 -11.66
CA ASN A 391 18.03 -5.88 -12.30
C ASN A 391 17.06 -6.91 -12.87
N LYS A 392 16.93 -6.94 -14.20
CA LYS A 392 16.04 -7.90 -14.89
C LYS A 392 16.53 -9.34 -14.83
N THR A 393 17.84 -9.57 -14.68
CA THR A 393 18.40 -10.92 -14.54
C THR A 393 18.00 -11.55 -13.21
N GLU A 394 17.99 -10.75 -12.13
CA GLU A 394 17.62 -11.20 -10.79
C GLU A 394 16.13 -11.01 -10.46
N ASN A 395 15.35 -10.47 -11.41
CA ASN A 395 13.94 -10.09 -11.23
C ASN A 395 13.73 -9.13 -10.04
N VAL A 396 14.67 -8.21 -9.84
CA VAL A 396 14.63 -7.19 -8.78
C VAL A 396 14.21 -5.86 -9.40
N LYS A 397 13.18 -5.23 -8.83
CA LYS A 397 12.74 -3.88 -9.21
C LYS A 397 13.07 -2.89 -8.10
N LYS A 398 13.69 -1.77 -8.47
CA LYS A 398 14.10 -0.71 -7.54
C LYS A 398 13.56 0.66 -7.96
N ASN A 399 13.13 1.45 -6.98
CA ASN A 399 12.73 2.83 -7.14
C ASN A 399 13.91 3.77 -6.94
N THR A 400 14.63 4.06 -8.02
CA THR A 400 15.83 4.90 -8.01
C THR A 400 15.59 6.22 -8.73
N VAL A 401 16.42 7.22 -8.45
CA VAL A 401 16.20 8.60 -8.92
C VAL A 401 16.22 8.69 -10.45
N PHE A 402 17.14 8.01 -11.12
CA PHE A 402 17.22 7.98 -12.58
C PHE A 402 16.62 6.72 -13.19
N SER A 403 16.06 5.82 -12.38
CA SER A 403 15.41 4.59 -12.84
C SER A 403 16.34 3.74 -13.72
N CYS A 404 17.60 3.59 -13.31
CA CYS A 404 18.53 2.73 -14.01
C CYS A 404 18.05 1.28 -14.01
N VAL A 405 18.19 0.63 -15.17
CA VAL A 405 17.79 -0.76 -15.40
C VAL A 405 18.94 -1.49 -16.08
N MET A 406 19.42 -2.57 -15.45
CA MET A 406 20.27 -3.56 -16.11
C MET A 406 19.40 -4.56 -16.86
N GLU A 407 19.70 -4.75 -18.16
CA GLU A 407 18.96 -5.68 -19.01
C GLU A 407 19.20 -7.15 -18.63
N GLY A 408 18.22 -8.00 -18.97
CA GLY A 408 18.25 -9.42 -18.63
C GLY A 408 19.05 -10.28 -19.62
N GLY A 409 19.18 -11.57 -19.35
CA GLY A 409 19.69 -12.54 -20.33
C GLY A 409 21.21 -12.49 -20.57
N GLY A 410 21.99 -11.98 -19.60
CA GLY A 410 23.44 -11.88 -19.70
C GLY A 410 23.95 -10.62 -20.42
N ALA A 411 23.04 -9.74 -20.84
CA ALA A 411 23.33 -8.43 -21.40
C ALA A 411 24.17 -7.56 -20.45
N THR A 412 24.88 -6.60 -21.03
CA THR A 412 25.67 -5.58 -20.32
C THR A 412 25.04 -4.19 -20.45
N ASP A 413 23.87 -4.11 -21.10
CA ASP A 413 23.14 -2.88 -21.36
C ASP A 413 22.52 -2.28 -20.08
N ILE A 414 22.64 -0.96 -19.98
CA ILE A 414 21.99 -0.15 -18.95
C ILE A 414 21.18 0.94 -19.64
N SER A 415 19.94 1.10 -19.19
CA SER A 415 19.11 2.26 -19.53
C SER A 415 18.82 3.11 -18.30
N CYS A 416 18.52 4.39 -18.50
CA CYS A 416 18.06 5.31 -17.45
C CYS A 416 17.10 6.36 -18.02
N ASN A 417 16.49 7.16 -17.13
CA ASN A 417 15.73 8.35 -17.49
C ASN A 417 16.67 9.52 -17.77
N THR A 418 17.07 9.66 -19.04
CA THR A 418 18.05 10.66 -19.49
C THR A 418 17.57 12.10 -19.28
N ASP A 419 16.26 12.37 -19.45
CA ASP A 419 15.71 13.71 -19.23
C ASP A 419 15.81 14.13 -17.77
N LYS A 420 15.61 13.18 -16.85
CA LYS A 420 15.79 13.42 -15.41
C LYS A 420 17.26 13.64 -15.07
N VAL A 421 18.19 12.91 -15.67
CA VAL A 421 19.64 13.16 -15.53
C VAL A 421 19.98 14.60 -15.96
N PHE A 422 19.55 15.02 -17.15
CA PHE A 422 19.79 16.40 -17.61
C PHE A 422 19.17 17.44 -16.67
N SER A 423 17.96 17.20 -16.15
CA SER A 423 17.31 18.11 -15.21
C SER A 423 18.10 18.32 -13.91
N TYR A 424 18.81 17.29 -13.43
CA TYR A 424 19.67 17.42 -12.25
C TYR A 424 20.93 18.23 -12.56
N VAL A 425 21.56 17.97 -13.71
CA VAL A 425 22.76 18.72 -14.12
C VAL A 425 22.45 20.21 -14.31
N LEU A 426 21.26 20.55 -14.80
CA LEU A 426 20.80 21.94 -14.94
C LEU A 426 20.51 22.64 -13.60
N LYS A 427 20.54 21.95 -12.45
CA LYS A 427 20.49 22.58 -11.13
C LYS A 427 21.81 23.27 -10.74
N ILE A 428 22.92 22.94 -11.41
CA ILE A 428 24.20 23.63 -11.21
C ILE A 428 24.03 25.11 -11.65
N PRO A 429 24.28 26.10 -10.78
CA PRO A 429 24.20 27.51 -11.13
C PRO A 429 25.06 27.86 -12.34
N GLY A 430 24.44 28.46 -13.37
CA GLY A 430 25.12 28.83 -14.62
C GLY A 430 25.31 27.67 -15.61
N MET A 431 24.77 26.48 -15.36
CA MET A 431 24.68 25.41 -16.35
C MET A 431 23.48 25.63 -17.28
N THR A 432 23.71 25.57 -18.59
CA THR A 432 22.70 25.77 -19.62
C THR A 432 22.53 24.52 -20.49
N SER A 433 21.42 24.44 -21.24
CA SER A 433 21.22 23.36 -22.21
C SER A 433 22.26 23.32 -23.32
N ASP A 434 22.87 24.46 -23.66
CA ASP A 434 23.96 24.52 -24.63
C ASP A 434 25.26 23.96 -24.05
N ASP A 435 25.52 24.15 -22.75
CA ASP A 435 26.66 23.51 -22.09
C ASP A 435 26.58 21.98 -22.19
N LEU A 436 25.36 21.41 -22.09
CA LEU A 436 25.17 19.95 -22.18
C LEU A 436 25.72 19.36 -23.49
N LYS A 437 25.75 20.13 -24.60
CA LYS A 437 26.29 19.69 -25.89
C LYS A 437 27.81 19.52 -25.88
N ASN A 438 28.48 20.21 -24.95
CA ASN A 438 29.93 20.18 -24.81
C ASN A 438 30.40 19.41 -23.57
N ASN A 439 29.49 19.15 -22.63
CA ASN A 439 29.72 18.35 -21.43
C ASN A 439 29.51 16.86 -21.70
N SER A 440 30.13 16.04 -20.86
CA SER A 440 29.75 14.63 -20.73
C SER A 440 29.32 14.37 -19.30
N ILE A 441 28.24 13.60 -19.13
CA ILE A 441 27.69 13.26 -17.81
C ILE A 441 27.96 11.79 -17.50
N ALA A 442 28.58 11.51 -16.36
CA ALA A 442 28.70 10.17 -15.82
C ALA A 442 27.59 9.95 -14.78
N VAL A 443 26.77 8.91 -14.98
CA VAL A 443 25.87 8.37 -13.97
C VAL A 443 26.57 7.16 -13.36
N ILE A 444 27.17 7.37 -12.20
CA ILE A 444 27.79 6.30 -11.41
C ILE A 444 26.66 5.50 -10.75
N ILE A 445 26.68 4.19 -10.90
CA ILE A 445 25.60 3.32 -10.43
C ILE A 445 26.08 2.56 -9.21
N ASN A 446 25.38 2.72 -8.07
CA ASN A 446 25.65 1.98 -6.84
C ASN A 446 25.20 0.52 -6.97
N ALA A 447 25.90 -0.26 -7.79
CA ALA A 447 25.70 -1.69 -7.96
C ALA A 447 27.01 -2.35 -8.39
N ASP A 448 27.31 -3.50 -7.82
CA ASP A 448 28.48 -4.31 -8.18
C ASP A 448 28.14 -5.27 -9.32
N VAL A 449 28.06 -4.75 -10.55
CA VAL A 449 27.72 -5.54 -11.74
C VAL A 449 28.60 -5.14 -12.93
N TYR A 450 29.07 -6.14 -13.69
CA TYR A 450 29.76 -5.90 -14.94
C TYR A 450 28.76 -5.52 -16.03
N ALA A 451 28.60 -4.22 -16.25
CA ALA A 451 27.73 -3.63 -17.26
C ALA A 451 28.18 -2.18 -17.54
N GLY A 452 27.65 -1.59 -18.60
CA GLY A 452 28.05 -0.27 -19.05
C GLY A 452 27.33 0.08 -20.33
N THR A 453 26.88 1.31 -20.43
CA THR A 453 26.31 1.83 -21.68
C THR A 453 26.51 3.34 -21.73
N CYS A 454 26.82 3.87 -22.90
CA CYS A 454 26.80 5.30 -23.15
C CYS A 454 25.68 5.67 -24.13
N VAL A 455 24.84 6.63 -23.75
CA VAL A 455 23.91 7.29 -24.67
C VAL A 455 24.56 8.57 -25.19
N MET A 456 24.53 8.77 -26.50
CA MET A 456 25.09 9.95 -27.15
C MET A 456 24.09 10.55 -28.13
N TRP A 457 24.10 11.87 -28.27
CA TRP A 457 23.31 12.60 -29.24
C TRP A 457 24.23 13.22 -30.29
N ASN A 458 23.76 13.29 -31.54
CA ASN A 458 24.53 13.91 -32.64
C ASN A 458 24.75 15.43 -32.47
N ASP A 459 24.14 16.07 -31.48
CA ASP A 459 24.38 17.48 -31.11
C ASP A 459 25.50 17.66 -30.08
N GLY A 460 26.08 16.57 -29.58
CA GLY A 460 27.22 16.59 -28.68
C GLY A 460 26.96 16.10 -27.26
N ARG A 461 25.68 16.02 -26.83
CA ARG A 461 25.32 15.52 -25.50
C ARG A 461 25.72 14.05 -25.32
N SER A 462 26.07 13.68 -24.10
CA SER A 462 26.30 12.28 -23.74
C SER A 462 26.07 11.98 -22.26
N ILE A 463 25.65 10.74 -22.00
CA ILE A 463 25.48 10.16 -20.66
C ILE A 463 26.11 8.76 -20.65
N GLY A 464 27.20 8.59 -19.89
CA GLY A 464 27.78 7.27 -19.59
C GLY A 464 27.20 6.72 -18.29
N MET A 465 26.61 5.53 -18.33
CA MET A 465 26.03 4.85 -17.17
C MET A 465 26.96 3.72 -16.75
N VAL A 466 27.55 3.84 -15.56
CA VAL A 466 28.70 3.02 -15.16
C VAL A 466 28.51 2.49 -13.74
N PRO A 467 28.30 1.18 -13.55
CA PRO A 467 28.28 0.53 -12.23
C PRO A 467 29.64 0.52 -11.56
N VAL A 468 29.64 0.65 -10.24
CA VAL A 468 30.84 0.51 -9.38
C VAL A 468 31.21 -0.98 -9.25
N HIS A 469 31.63 -1.59 -10.35
CA HIS A 469 31.97 -3.00 -10.40
C HIS A 469 33.32 -3.32 -9.75
N LYS A 470 33.30 -4.24 -8.78
CA LYS A 470 34.45 -4.67 -7.98
C LYS A 470 35.01 -5.97 -8.54
N SER A 471 35.81 -5.88 -9.61
CA SER A 471 36.47 -7.04 -10.22
C SER A 471 37.95 -7.14 -9.86
N ALA A 472 38.43 -8.38 -9.63
CA ALA A 472 39.85 -8.66 -9.55
C ALA A 472 40.54 -8.57 -10.93
N LYS A 473 39.78 -8.81 -12.02
CA LYS A 473 40.28 -8.72 -13.40
C LYS A 473 40.57 -7.26 -13.74
N ARG A 474 41.81 -6.97 -14.13
CA ARG A 474 42.33 -5.59 -14.32
C ARG A 474 41.51 -4.77 -15.32
N ASN A 475 40.89 -5.39 -16.31
CA ASN A 475 40.14 -4.71 -17.38
C ASN A 475 38.63 -4.63 -17.10
N GLU A 476 38.16 -5.11 -15.95
CA GLU A 476 36.73 -5.12 -15.63
C GLU A 476 36.42 -4.23 -14.43
N ARG A 477 37.41 -3.57 -13.83
CA ARG A 477 37.18 -2.70 -12.66
C ARG A 477 36.35 -1.48 -13.06
N PHE A 478 35.63 -0.93 -12.09
CA PHE A 478 34.87 0.30 -12.23
C PHE A 478 35.57 1.39 -13.08
N VAL A 479 36.83 1.74 -12.76
CA VAL A 479 37.58 2.78 -13.50
C VAL A 479 37.81 2.43 -14.98
N ASN A 480 37.94 1.14 -15.32
CA ASN A 480 38.09 0.68 -16.69
C ASN A 480 36.78 0.87 -17.47
N LEU A 481 35.65 0.49 -16.87
CA LEU A 481 34.32 0.67 -17.46
C LEU A 481 34.02 2.16 -17.63
N LEU A 482 34.39 2.98 -16.64
CA LEU A 482 34.25 4.43 -16.71
C LEU A 482 35.08 5.01 -17.86
N CYS A 483 36.35 4.61 -18.00
CA CYS A 483 37.17 5.08 -19.11
C CYS A 483 36.58 4.66 -20.47
N HIS A 484 36.04 3.45 -20.60
CA HIS A 484 35.41 2.99 -21.85
C HIS A 484 34.12 3.77 -22.18
N GLU A 485 33.15 3.76 -21.26
CA GLU A 485 31.81 4.30 -21.49
C GLU A 485 31.79 5.84 -21.44
N TYR A 486 32.37 6.41 -20.40
CA TYR A 486 32.32 7.85 -20.16
C TYR A 486 33.47 8.57 -20.87
N GLY A 487 34.70 8.09 -20.69
CA GLY A 487 35.87 8.68 -21.35
C GLY A 487 35.81 8.48 -22.87
N GLY A 488 35.70 7.24 -23.31
CA GLY A 488 35.79 6.84 -24.71
C GLY A 488 34.56 7.26 -25.51
N HIS A 489 33.40 6.68 -25.22
CA HIS A 489 32.17 7.04 -25.93
C HIS A 489 31.72 8.45 -25.54
N GLY A 490 31.44 8.68 -24.26
CA GLY A 490 30.78 9.90 -23.79
C GLY A 490 31.52 11.19 -24.17
N PHE A 491 32.78 11.30 -23.76
CA PHE A 491 33.59 12.48 -24.07
C PHE A 491 34.29 12.34 -25.43
N GLY A 492 35.04 11.24 -25.64
CA GLY A 492 35.89 11.03 -26.81
C GLY A 492 35.14 10.77 -28.12
N ARG A 493 33.83 10.47 -28.07
CA ARG A 493 32.98 10.14 -29.23
C ARG A 493 33.50 8.95 -30.04
N LEU A 494 34.16 8.02 -29.36
CA LEU A 494 34.81 6.86 -29.97
C LEU A 494 33.79 5.74 -30.23
N ALA A 495 34.07 4.89 -31.22
CA ALA A 495 33.35 3.65 -31.47
C ALA A 495 34.04 2.48 -30.77
N ASP A 496 33.30 1.40 -30.56
CA ASP A 496 33.85 0.11 -30.14
C ASP A 496 34.84 -0.45 -31.16
N GLU A 497 35.98 -0.93 -30.69
CA GLU A 497 37.04 -1.58 -31.47
C GLU A 497 37.01 -3.11 -31.35
N TYR A 498 36.24 -3.65 -30.38
CA TYR A 498 36.07 -5.09 -30.24
C TYR A 498 35.29 -5.73 -31.39
N CYS A 499 35.54 -7.02 -31.59
CA CYS A 499 34.95 -7.80 -32.67
C CYS A 499 34.19 -9.02 -32.11
N TYR A 500 32.91 -9.16 -32.49
CA TYR A 500 32.10 -10.36 -32.25
C TYR A 500 32.06 -11.30 -33.45
N TYR A 501 31.90 -10.73 -34.64
CA TYR A 501 31.67 -11.45 -35.88
C TYR A 501 32.96 -11.58 -36.69
N ASP A 502 33.29 -12.78 -37.14
CA ASP A 502 34.35 -13.01 -38.13
C ASP A 502 33.87 -12.75 -39.57
N ASP A 503 33.04 -11.73 -39.73
CA ASP A 503 32.38 -11.39 -40.99
C ASP A 503 32.83 -10.01 -41.52
N MET A 504 32.49 -9.76 -42.78
CA MET A 504 32.60 -8.43 -43.40
C MET A 504 31.59 -7.47 -42.78
N LEU A 505 32.02 -6.26 -42.45
CA LEU A 505 31.15 -5.16 -42.03
C LEU A 505 30.01 -4.98 -43.07
N PRO A 506 28.74 -5.19 -42.68
CA PRO A 506 27.60 -5.01 -43.58
C PRO A 506 27.47 -3.57 -44.08
N ASN A 507 26.89 -3.38 -45.27
CA ASN A 507 26.75 -2.05 -45.89
C ASN A 507 25.91 -1.08 -45.05
N ASP A 508 24.85 -1.56 -44.39
CA ASP A 508 24.02 -0.73 -43.50
C ASP A 508 24.80 -0.26 -42.26
N GLN A 509 25.62 -1.13 -41.67
CA GLN A 509 26.50 -0.77 -40.55
C GLN A 509 27.61 0.18 -40.99
N LYS A 510 28.15 -0.01 -42.21
CA LYS A 510 29.11 0.90 -42.84
C LYS A 510 28.50 2.28 -43.07
N ASP A 511 27.30 2.36 -43.63
CA ASP A 511 26.58 3.61 -43.86
C ASP A 511 26.26 4.32 -42.53
N TYR A 512 25.88 3.54 -41.50
CA TYR A 512 25.67 4.06 -40.15
C TYR A 512 26.95 4.67 -39.57
N LEU A 513 28.07 3.94 -39.60
CA LEU A 513 29.38 4.41 -39.16
C LEU A 513 29.77 5.71 -39.89
N GLN A 514 29.71 5.72 -41.22
CA GLN A 514 30.04 6.90 -42.03
C GLN A 514 29.08 8.07 -41.81
N THR A 515 27.82 7.82 -41.46
CA THR A 515 26.86 8.88 -41.13
C THR A 515 27.29 9.63 -39.87
N PHE A 516 27.71 8.92 -38.82
CA PHE A 516 28.16 9.56 -37.58
C PHE A 516 29.57 10.17 -37.68
N GLN A 517 30.42 9.64 -38.56
CA GLN A 517 31.69 10.28 -38.90
C GLN A 517 31.51 11.69 -39.48
N LYS A 518 30.41 11.97 -40.18
CA LYS A 518 30.08 13.35 -40.65
C LYS A 518 29.77 14.32 -39.50
N TYR A 519 29.37 13.80 -38.33
CA TYR A 519 29.16 14.58 -37.11
C TYR A 519 30.41 14.62 -36.21
N GLY A 520 31.54 14.04 -36.65
CA GLY A 520 32.79 13.98 -35.89
C GLY A 520 32.82 12.87 -34.84
N TYR A 521 32.02 11.82 -34.98
CA TYR A 521 32.01 10.64 -34.11
C TYR A 521 32.71 9.47 -34.80
N TYR A 522 33.19 8.49 -34.03
CA TYR A 522 33.67 7.20 -34.54
C TYR A 522 34.85 7.30 -35.52
N LEU A 523 35.66 8.35 -35.38
CA LEU A 523 36.86 8.59 -36.19
C LEU A 523 38.08 7.80 -35.68
N ASN A 524 37.93 6.96 -34.65
CA ASN A 524 38.91 5.94 -34.28
C ASN A 524 38.84 4.70 -35.19
N LEU A 525 37.80 4.59 -36.01
CA LEU A 525 37.63 3.55 -37.02
C LEU A 525 37.65 4.12 -38.44
N SER A 526 38.00 3.29 -39.40
CA SER A 526 37.98 3.60 -40.83
C SER A 526 37.29 2.50 -41.62
N VAL A 527 36.62 2.86 -42.71
CA VAL A 527 36.02 1.93 -43.68
C VAL A 527 36.87 1.75 -44.95
N THR A 528 38.12 2.21 -44.87
CA THR A 528 39.18 2.06 -45.89
C THR A 528 40.50 1.72 -45.20
N SER A 529 41.33 0.89 -45.85
CA SER A 529 42.70 0.55 -45.42
C SER A 529 43.77 1.45 -46.04
N ASP A 530 43.37 2.46 -46.81
CA ASP A 530 44.25 3.37 -47.52
C ASP A 530 44.86 4.39 -46.54
N GLU A 531 46.18 4.33 -46.36
CA GLU A 531 46.95 5.14 -45.42
C GLU A 531 46.75 6.65 -45.61
N GLU A 532 46.46 7.12 -46.82
CA GLU A 532 46.24 8.55 -47.12
C GLU A 532 44.82 9.03 -46.81
N ARG A 533 43.90 8.08 -46.56
CA ARG A 533 42.46 8.34 -46.33
C ARG A 533 41.97 7.97 -44.95
N VAL A 534 42.74 7.22 -44.16
CA VAL A 534 42.36 6.93 -42.77
C VAL A 534 42.38 8.20 -41.90
N PRO A 535 41.52 8.29 -40.86
CA PRO A 535 41.49 9.43 -39.97
C PRO A 535 42.82 9.75 -39.25
N TRP A 536 43.65 8.73 -39.02
CA TRP A 536 44.94 8.85 -38.30
C TRP A 536 46.16 8.98 -39.23
N LYS A 537 45.96 9.33 -40.50
CA LYS A 537 47.03 9.43 -41.50
C LYS A 537 48.21 10.33 -41.08
N SER A 538 47.96 11.35 -40.26
CA SER A 538 49.00 12.27 -39.80
C SER A 538 50.06 11.63 -38.91
N PHE A 539 49.76 10.44 -38.34
CA PHE A 539 50.68 9.66 -37.53
C PHE A 539 51.39 8.55 -38.33
N MET A 540 50.87 8.20 -39.51
CA MET A 540 51.44 7.14 -40.36
C MET A 540 52.88 7.47 -40.74
N GLY A 541 53.78 6.49 -40.58
CA GLY A 541 55.20 6.61 -40.95
C GLY A 541 56.04 7.51 -40.04
N ARG A 542 55.51 8.07 -38.96
CA ARG A 542 56.31 8.83 -37.98
C ARG A 542 57.12 7.89 -37.10
N GLN A 543 58.39 8.24 -36.89
CA GLN A 543 59.31 7.43 -36.06
C GLN A 543 58.81 7.24 -34.62
N ASP A 544 58.28 8.29 -34.01
CA ASP A 544 57.73 8.27 -32.64
C ASP A 544 56.35 7.58 -32.54
N TYR A 545 55.78 7.12 -33.66
CA TYR A 545 54.48 6.46 -33.74
C TYR A 545 54.54 5.22 -34.62
N ALA A 546 55.66 4.50 -34.62
CA ALA A 546 55.89 3.35 -35.49
C ALA A 546 54.89 2.19 -35.26
N HIS A 547 54.21 2.14 -34.11
CA HIS A 547 53.16 1.18 -33.79
C HIS A 547 51.79 1.52 -34.41
N VAL A 548 51.61 2.75 -34.89
CA VAL A 548 50.39 3.17 -35.58
C VAL A 548 50.38 2.59 -36.99
N GLY A 549 49.27 1.94 -37.35
CA GLY A 549 49.15 1.24 -38.61
C GLY A 549 47.69 1.03 -39.04
N ILE A 550 47.47 0.00 -39.85
CA ILE A 550 46.16 -0.35 -40.41
C ILE A 550 45.80 -1.75 -39.94
N PHE A 551 45.06 -1.84 -38.83
CA PHE A 551 44.68 -3.10 -38.22
C PHE A 551 43.22 -3.42 -38.52
N THR A 552 42.92 -4.61 -39.05
CA THR A 552 41.55 -5.01 -39.36
C THR A 552 40.77 -5.32 -38.09
N GLY A 553 39.51 -4.94 -38.08
CA GLY A 553 38.57 -5.24 -37.01
C GLY A 553 38.14 -4.01 -36.22
N GLY A 554 36.87 -3.98 -35.85
CA GLY A 554 36.22 -2.92 -35.10
C GLY A 554 34.72 -2.96 -35.33
N PHE A 555 33.95 -2.17 -34.57
CA PHE A 555 32.52 -2.05 -34.78
C PHE A 555 31.77 -3.40 -34.83
N LEU A 556 32.18 -4.36 -34.00
CA LEU A 556 31.74 -5.76 -33.95
C LEU A 556 32.26 -6.71 -35.05
N TYR A 557 32.92 -6.24 -36.11
CA TYR A 557 33.27 -7.06 -37.27
C TYR A 557 34.79 -7.14 -37.48
N ARG A 558 35.31 -8.32 -37.82
CA ARG A 558 36.75 -8.52 -38.07
C ARG A 558 37.23 -8.00 -39.43
N LYS A 559 36.34 -7.83 -40.41
CA LYS A 559 36.69 -7.49 -41.81
C LYS A 559 35.94 -6.25 -42.29
N GLY A 560 36.55 -5.46 -43.18
CA GLY A 560 35.91 -4.30 -43.83
C GLY A 560 35.90 -3.01 -43.01
N VAL A 561 36.57 -3.02 -41.85
CA VAL A 561 36.75 -1.89 -40.94
C VAL A 561 38.13 -2.00 -40.29
N TRP A 562 38.77 -0.86 -40.07
CA TRP A 562 40.14 -0.77 -39.58
C TRP A 562 40.25 0.18 -38.40
N ARG A 563 41.26 -0.05 -37.56
CA ARG A 563 41.66 0.77 -36.41
C ARG A 563 43.17 1.07 -36.45
N SER A 564 43.57 2.09 -35.68
CA SER A 564 44.94 2.63 -35.72
C SER A 564 45.99 1.78 -35.01
N GLU A 565 45.59 0.97 -34.03
CA GLU A 565 46.46 0.09 -33.24
C GLU A 565 45.74 -1.24 -32.93
N GLN A 566 46.49 -2.28 -32.56
CA GLN A 566 45.89 -3.59 -32.27
C GLN A 566 44.98 -3.58 -31.04
N ILE A 567 45.28 -2.72 -30.07
CA ILE A 567 44.72 -2.70 -28.72
C ILE A 567 44.33 -1.27 -28.31
N SER A 568 43.26 -1.14 -27.54
CA SER A 568 42.77 0.14 -27.04
C SER A 568 41.77 -0.09 -25.92
N CYS A 569 41.48 0.94 -25.13
CA CYS A 569 40.38 0.97 -24.16
C CYS A 569 39.05 0.59 -24.83
N MET A 570 38.88 0.96 -26.11
CA MET A 570 37.67 0.64 -26.89
C MET A 570 37.62 -0.80 -27.40
N ASP A 571 38.69 -1.58 -27.22
CA ASP A 571 38.75 -3.01 -27.60
C ASP A 571 38.51 -3.91 -26.38
N ASP A 572 39.09 -3.59 -25.23
CA ASP A 572 39.03 -4.48 -24.06
C ASP A 572 39.03 -3.80 -22.70
N ASN A 573 38.62 -2.54 -22.64
CA ASN A 573 38.55 -1.70 -21.43
C ASN A 573 39.91 -1.48 -20.75
N ARG A 574 41.05 -1.81 -21.36
CA ARG A 574 42.36 -1.51 -20.76
C ARG A 574 42.52 -0.02 -20.51
N MET A 575 43.32 0.34 -19.51
CA MET A 575 43.66 1.74 -19.20
C MET A 575 44.69 2.31 -20.20
N TYR A 576 44.38 2.24 -21.50
CA TYR A 576 45.18 2.81 -22.59
C TYR A 576 44.28 3.10 -23.80
N PHE A 577 44.13 4.36 -24.19
CA PHE A 577 43.54 4.73 -25.48
C PHE A 577 44.61 4.68 -26.57
N ASN A 578 44.31 4.12 -27.75
CA ASN A 578 45.21 4.19 -28.89
C ASN A 578 45.45 5.63 -29.37
N THR A 579 46.48 5.83 -30.20
CA THR A 579 46.96 7.15 -30.64
C THR A 579 45.84 7.98 -31.28
N GLN A 580 45.05 7.38 -32.16
CA GLN A 580 43.94 8.09 -32.77
C GLN A 580 42.88 8.50 -31.76
N SER A 581 42.56 7.62 -30.81
CA SER A 581 41.62 7.90 -29.73
C SER A 581 42.12 9.04 -28.84
N ARG A 582 43.40 9.03 -28.45
CA ARG A 582 44.00 10.14 -27.68
C ARG A 582 43.98 11.45 -28.46
N TYR A 583 44.31 11.43 -29.75
CA TYR A 583 44.25 12.63 -30.58
C TYR A 583 42.82 13.18 -30.69
N LEU A 584 41.80 12.33 -30.87
CA LEU A 584 40.40 12.77 -30.94
C LEU A 584 39.91 13.38 -29.62
N ILE A 585 40.31 12.79 -28.49
CA ILE A 585 40.01 13.35 -27.16
C ILE A 585 40.70 14.72 -27.01
N TYR A 586 41.99 14.84 -27.33
CA TYR A 586 42.71 16.12 -27.34
C TYR A 586 42.03 17.16 -28.25
N GLU A 587 41.70 16.77 -29.47
CA GLU A 587 41.11 17.65 -30.47
C GLU A 587 39.79 18.24 -29.95
N ARG A 588 38.99 17.40 -29.29
CA ARG A 588 37.75 17.84 -28.65
C ARG A 588 38.01 18.76 -27.46
N ILE A 589 39.02 18.50 -26.63
CA ILE A 589 39.40 19.38 -25.52
C ILE A 589 39.71 20.78 -26.05
N MET A 590 40.59 20.89 -27.06
CA MET A 590 40.95 22.17 -27.67
C MET A 590 39.73 22.89 -28.24
N LYS A 591 38.91 22.20 -29.04
CA LYS A 591 37.72 22.78 -29.66
C LYS A 591 36.73 23.33 -28.64
N VAL A 592 36.47 22.60 -27.54
CA VAL A 592 35.53 23.09 -26.50
C VAL A 592 36.14 24.22 -25.67
N ALA A 593 37.46 24.23 -25.47
CA ALA A 593 38.16 25.34 -24.85
C ALA A 593 38.25 26.60 -25.75
N GLY A 594 37.79 26.52 -27.01
CA GLY A 594 37.92 27.60 -27.98
C GLY A 594 39.34 27.77 -28.53
N GLU A 595 40.18 26.74 -28.37
CA GLU A 595 41.54 26.66 -28.90
C GLU A 595 41.58 25.93 -30.25
N THR A 596 42.63 26.18 -31.04
CA THR A 596 42.80 25.52 -32.34
C THR A 596 43.62 24.25 -32.18
N PRO A 597 43.08 23.05 -32.43
CA PRO A 597 43.84 21.81 -32.29
C PRO A 597 44.98 21.74 -33.31
N SER A 598 46.14 21.24 -32.87
CA SER A 598 47.33 21.03 -33.68
C SER A 598 47.88 19.63 -33.48
N VAL A 599 48.08 18.89 -34.57
CA VAL A 599 48.70 17.56 -34.51
C VAL A 599 50.11 17.64 -33.94
N GLU A 600 50.90 18.65 -34.33
CA GLU A 600 52.27 18.78 -33.83
C GLU A 600 52.31 19.15 -32.33
N GLU A 601 51.33 19.93 -31.85
CA GLU A 601 51.22 20.24 -30.43
C GLU A 601 50.78 19.01 -29.63
N PHE A 602 49.81 18.26 -30.14
CA PHE A 602 49.45 16.96 -29.57
C PHE A 602 50.68 16.06 -29.48
N ILE A 603 51.45 15.90 -30.55
CA ILE A 603 52.66 15.07 -30.56
C ILE A 603 53.71 15.58 -29.57
N ALA A 604 53.85 16.90 -29.42
CA ALA A 604 54.80 17.47 -28.46
C ALA A 604 54.43 17.13 -27.01
N ASN A 605 53.13 17.03 -26.71
CA ASN A 605 52.59 16.83 -25.37
C ASN A 605 52.18 15.37 -25.07
N ASP A 606 51.99 14.53 -26.09
CA ASP A 606 51.62 13.12 -25.92
C ASP A 606 52.79 12.34 -25.33
N VAL A 607 52.64 11.89 -24.10
CA VAL A 607 53.67 11.12 -23.39
C VAL A 607 53.58 9.61 -23.70
N GLU A 608 52.49 9.16 -24.32
CA GLU A 608 52.21 7.74 -24.64
C GLU A 608 52.64 7.38 -26.07
N LYS A 609 53.94 7.54 -26.36
CA LYS A 609 54.53 7.30 -27.70
C LYS A 609 55.07 5.87 -27.90
N THR A 610 55.03 5.04 -26.86
CA THR A 610 55.61 3.68 -26.89
C THR A 610 54.64 2.65 -27.45
N ASP A 611 55.18 1.62 -28.08
CA ASP A 611 54.40 0.46 -28.54
C ASP A 611 53.90 -0.39 -27.35
N HIS A 612 52.59 -0.31 -27.10
CA HIS A 612 51.92 -1.09 -26.04
C HIS A 612 51.62 -2.54 -26.44
N THR A 613 51.90 -2.95 -27.69
CA THR A 613 51.78 -4.35 -28.14
C THR A 613 52.97 -5.21 -27.71
N ALA A 614 54.14 -4.59 -27.45
CA ALA A 614 55.40 -5.27 -27.13
C ALA A 614 55.48 -5.82 -25.69
N VAL A 615 54.60 -5.38 -24.78
CA VAL A 615 54.60 -5.79 -23.36
C VAL A 615 53.85 -7.12 -23.17
N GLY A 616 54.30 -8.20 -23.82
CA GLY A 616 53.91 -9.59 -23.49
C GLY A 616 52.40 -9.94 -23.45
N ILE A 617 51.52 -9.08 -23.95
CA ILE A 617 50.07 -9.28 -23.98
C ILE A 617 49.73 -9.90 -25.33
N LYS A 618 49.27 -11.17 -25.31
CA LYS A 618 48.96 -11.95 -26.50
C LYS A 618 48.11 -11.15 -27.50
N VAL A 619 48.71 -10.92 -28.67
CA VAL A 619 48.06 -10.41 -29.88
C VAL A 619 46.98 -11.40 -30.34
N LEU A 620 45.87 -10.84 -30.84
CA LEU A 620 44.55 -11.42 -31.18
C LEU A 620 44.49 -12.53 -32.25
N ASP A 621 45.54 -13.33 -32.45
CA ASP A 621 45.57 -14.37 -33.50
C ASP A 621 45.24 -15.80 -33.01
N GLN A 622 44.88 -16.03 -31.74
CA GLN A 622 44.47 -17.36 -31.26
C GLN A 622 43.31 -17.30 -30.22
N VAL A 623 42.23 -18.04 -30.50
CA VAL A 623 41.00 -18.23 -29.70
C VAL A 623 41.25 -18.74 -28.25
N PRO A 624 40.36 -18.52 -27.26
CA PRO A 624 39.37 -17.47 -27.08
C PRO A 624 39.86 -16.44 -26.05
N TYR A 625 39.72 -15.18 -26.40
CA TYR A 625 39.84 -14.06 -25.49
C TYR A 625 38.64 -14.11 -24.52
N ASP A 626 38.85 -14.43 -23.23
CA ASP A 626 37.80 -14.44 -22.18
C ASP A 626 37.43 -13.01 -21.75
N PHE A 627 37.14 -12.17 -22.74
CA PHE A 627 36.63 -10.82 -22.54
C PHE A 627 35.17 -10.80 -22.93
N LYS A 628 34.33 -10.33 -22.01
CA LYS A 628 32.93 -10.06 -22.25
C LYS A 628 32.81 -8.58 -22.62
N PRO A 629 32.47 -8.19 -23.86
CA PRO A 629 32.37 -6.77 -24.17
C PRO A 629 31.17 -6.11 -23.50
N LEU A 630 31.27 -4.79 -23.32
CA LEU A 630 30.17 -3.96 -22.86
C LEU A 630 29.15 -3.76 -23.99
N ALA A 631 27.98 -3.22 -23.62
CA ALA A 631 26.95 -2.94 -24.60
C ALA A 631 27.38 -1.78 -25.49
N ARG A 632 26.95 -1.80 -26.75
CA ARG A 632 27.28 -0.72 -27.69
C ARG A 632 26.68 0.59 -27.22
N PRO A 633 27.32 1.72 -27.53
CA PRO A 633 26.72 3.01 -27.25
C PRO A 633 25.45 3.22 -28.09
N VAL A 634 24.48 3.91 -27.49
CA VAL A 634 23.21 4.25 -28.12
C VAL A 634 23.30 5.64 -28.73
N MET A 635 23.21 5.75 -30.06
CA MET A 635 23.14 7.04 -30.75
C MET A 635 21.71 7.52 -30.95
N ILE A 636 21.42 8.75 -30.52
CA ILE A 636 20.15 9.42 -30.74
C ILE A 636 20.35 10.60 -31.69
N LYS A 637 19.54 10.66 -32.75
CA LYS A 637 19.55 11.77 -33.69
C LYS A 637 18.51 12.81 -33.30
N VAL A 638 18.94 14.03 -32.98
CA VAL A 638 18.05 15.19 -32.91
C VAL A 638 17.87 15.83 -34.27
N LYS A 639 16.68 16.39 -34.48
CA LYS A 639 16.26 17.04 -35.73
C LYS A 639 16.84 18.43 -35.88
#